data_AF-A0A2N7QSK8-F1
#
_entry.id   AF-A0A2N7QSK8-F1
#
_cell.length_a   1.000
_cell.length_b   1.000
_cell.length_c   1.000
_cell.angle_alpha   90.00
_cell.angle_beta   90.00
_cell.angle_gamma   90.00
#
_symmetry.space_group_name_H-M   'P 1'
#
loop_
_entity.id
_entity.type
_entity.pdbx_description
1 polymer ?
#
loop_
_entity_poly.entity_id
_entity_poly.type
_entity_poly.pdbx_seq_one_letter_code
_entity_poly.pdbx_strand_id
1 'polypeptide(L)'
;MKYIISHAGGTTPYLAARFSVVDEMNVIPGGDERGTAADTFRRLYWDTAVSWRPPILPALRSIVGMSQVLFGSDYPYLRRDLAVACRHEVETSVELNSSESRAVLSDNALKLFPRVAERIATGKGRAQPLRT
;
A
#
# COMPACT_ATOMS: atom_id res chain seq x y z
N MET A 1 9.27 14.61 -0.92
CA MET A 1 7.85 14.44 -0.55
C MET A 1 7.50 12.96 -0.61
N LYS A 2 6.46 12.51 0.11
CA LYS A 2 5.96 11.12 0.07
C LYS A 2 4.47 11.15 -0.27
N TYR A 3 4.05 10.30 -1.19
CA TYR A 3 2.66 10.21 -1.64
C TYR A 3 2.15 8.79 -1.38
N ILE A 4 0.90 8.69 -0.95
CA ILE A 4 0.15 7.44 -0.81
C ILE A 4 -0.93 7.46 -1.87
N ILE A 5 -0.94 6.46 -2.74
CA ILE A 5 -1.94 6.27 -3.78
C ILE A 5 -2.98 5.29 -3.25
N SER A 6 -4.21 5.75 -3.12
CA SER A 6 -5.28 4.96 -2.51
C SER A 6 -5.87 3.89 -3.42
N HIS A 7 -6.53 2.90 -2.82
CA HIS A 7 -7.27 1.84 -3.52
C HIS A 7 -6.39 1.01 -4.46
N ALA A 8 -5.20 0.63 -3.99
CA ALA A 8 -4.15 0.01 -4.78
C ALA A 8 -3.78 0.81 -6.06
N GLY A 9 -4.12 2.10 -6.11
CA GLY A 9 -3.95 2.97 -7.28
C GLY A 9 -4.89 2.72 -8.45
N GLY A 10 -6.04 2.09 -8.19
CA GLY A 10 -7.09 1.88 -9.18
C GLY A 10 -6.57 1.13 -10.40
N THR A 11 -6.70 1.72 -11.58
CA THR A 11 -6.25 1.10 -12.84
C THR A 11 -4.74 1.26 -13.09
N THR A 12 -4.02 2.04 -12.27
CA THR A 12 -2.60 2.34 -12.52
C THR A 12 -1.72 1.08 -12.57
N PRO A 13 -1.79 0.13 -11.63
CA PRO A 13 -0.99 -1.10 -11.70
C PRO A 13 -1.31 -1.94 -12.95
N TYR A 14 -2.58 -1.98 -13.38
CA TYR A 14 -2.98 -2.69 -14.60
C TYR A 14 -2.28 -2.12 -15.85
N LEU A 15 -2.00 -0.82 -15.87
CA LEU A 15 -1.32 -0.15 -16.98
C LEU A 15 0.21 -0.16 -16.87
N ALA A 16 0.80 -0.78 -15.83
CA ALA A 16 2.24 -0.70 -15.56
C ALA A 16 3.12 -1.08 -16.76
N ALA A 17 2.81 -2.21 -17.42
CA ALA A 17 3.55 -2.64 -18.60
C ALA A 17 3.41 -1.67 -19.80
N ARG A 18 2.28 -0.97 -19.91
CA ARG A 18 2.10 0.04 -20.96
C ARG A 18 2.96 1.28 -20.71
N PHE A 19 3.18 1.65 -19.45
CA PHE A 19 4.12 2.72 -19.13
C PHE A 19 5.56 2.35 -19.50
N SER A 20 5.97 1.10 -19.31
CA SER A 20 7.29 0.64 -19.77
C SER A 20 7.48 0.81 -21.27
N VAL A 21 6.46 0.53 -22.09
CA VAL A 21 6.51 0.80 -23.54
C VAL A 21 6.69 2.29 -23.83
N VAL A 22 6.02 3.18 -23.09
CA VAL A 22 6.18 4.63 -23.25
C VAL A 22 7.60 5.08 -22.88
N ASP A 23 8.15 4.52 -21.80
CA ASP A 23 9.54 4.76 -21.37
C ASP A 23 10.52 4.31 -22.49
N GLU A 24 10.31 3.14 -23.09
CA GLU A 24 11.12 2.61 -24.20
C GLU A 24 11.01 3.45 -25.49
N MET A 25 9.82 3.95 -25.80
CA MET A 25 9.59 4.81 -26.97
C MET A 25 10.31 6.16 -26.85
N ASN A 26 10.64 6.62 -25.64
CA ASN A 26 11.32 7.88 -25.36
C ASN A 26 10.69 9.11 -26.06
N VAL A 27 9.35 9.19 -26.03
CA VAL A 27 8.57 10.25 -26.71
C VAL A 27 8.23 11.45 -25.82
N ILE A 28 8.58 11.40 -24.53
CA ILE A 28 8.31 12.47 -23.56
C ILE A 28 9.61 13.26 -23.35
N PRO A 29 9.70 14.53 -23.80
CA PRO A 29 10.89 15.34 -23.59
C PRO A 29 11.26 15.45 -22.10
N GLY A 30 12.50 15.12 -21.75
CA GLY A 30 13.02 15.10 -20.38
C GLY A 30 12.45 13.98 -19.49
N GLY A 31 11.86 12.93 -20.10
CA GLY A 31 11.36 11.76 -19.37
C GLY A 31 12.47 10.91 -18.76
N ASP A 32 13.59 10.79 -19.47
CA ASP A 32 14.81 10.11 -19.05
C ASP A 32 15.41 10.70 -17.75
N GLU A 33 15.38 12.03 -17.60
CA GLU A 33 15.85 12.71 -16.39
C GLU A 33 14.98 12.42 -15.15
N ARG A 34 13.70 12.09 -15.35
CA ARG A 34 12.73 11.83 -14.25
C ARG A 34 12.76 10.37 -13.77
N GLY A 35 13.36 9.48 -14.55
CA GLY A 35 13.37 8.04 -14.34
C GLY A 35 12.13 7.34 -14.89
N THR A 36 12.19 6.00 -14.94
CA THR A 36 11.10 5.19 -15.51
C THR A 36 9.82 5.28 -14.68
N ALA A 37 8.67 4.98 -15.28
CA ALA A 37 7.42 4.83 -14.55
C ALA A 37 7.53 3.77 -13.44
N ALA A 38 8.25 2.68 -13.71
CA ALA A 38 8.52 1.63 -12.73
C ALA A 38 9.30 2.16 -11.51
N ASP A 39 10.30 3.03 -11.73
CA ASP A 39 11.05 3.67 -10.64
C ASP A 39 10.17 4.63 -9.85
N THR A 40 9.28 5.34 -10.53
CA THR A 40 8.28 6.20 -9.88
C THR A 40 7.36 5.36 -9.00
N PHE A 41 6.79 4.26 -9.51
CA PHE A 41 5.87 3.42 -8.76
C PHE A 41 6.50 2.81 -7.51
N ARG A 42 7.78 2.41 -7.59
CA ARG A 42 8.56 1.89 -6.44
C ARG A 42 8.95 2.96 -5.41
N ARG A 43 8.76 4.25 -5.70
CA ARG A 43 9.00 5.37 -4.75
C ARG A 43 7.72 5.85 -4.06
N LEU A 44 6.55 5.54 -4.62
CA LEU A 44 5.24 5.84 -4.06
C LEU A 44 4.80 4.76 -3.07
N TYR A 45 3.92 5.13 -2.14
CA TYR A 45 3.20 4.18 -1.29
C TYR A 45 1.81 3.90 -1.85
N TRP A 46 1.26 2.72 -1.55
CA TRP A 46 0.00 2.25 -2.10
C TRP A 46 -0.85 1.65 -0.99
N ASP A 47 -2.03 2.20 -0.70
CA ASP A 47 -2.91 1.60 0.31
C ASP A 47 -3.82 0.51 -0.26
N THR A 48 -4.36 -0.35 0.60
CA THR A 48 -5.28 -1.44 0.22
C THR A 48 -6.75 -1.11 0.46
N ALA A 49 -7.13 0.17 0.58
CA ALA A 49 -8.52 0.58 0.81
C ALA A 49 -9.44 -0.07 -0.24
N VAL A 50 -10.41 -0.88 0.20
CA VAL A 50 -11.35 -1.62 -0.67
C VAL A 50 -10.67 -2.53 -1.73
N SER A 51 -9.36 -2.78 -1.60
CA SER A 51 -8.51 -3.33 -2.67
C SER A 51 -7.48 -4.34 -2.13
N TRP A 52 -7.88 -5.24 -1.24
CA TRP A 52 -6.97 -6.14 -0.52
C TRP A 52 -7.03 -7.62 -0.97
N ARG A 53 -7.93 -7.98 -1.88
CA ARG A 53 -8.14 -9.36 -2.34
C ARG A 53 -7.43 -9.64 -3.68
N PRO A 54 -7.21 -10.91 -4.06
CA PRO A 54 -6.75 -11.25 -5.40
C PRO A 54 -7.64 -10.63 -6.49
N PRO A 55 -7.06 -10.18 -7.62
CA PRO A 55 -5.63 -10.30 -8.00
C PRO A 55 -4.73 -9.15 -7.50
N ILE A 56 -5.20 -8.30 -6.59
CA ILE A 56 -4.57 -7.00 -6.30
C ILE A 56 -3.25 -7.12 -5.53
N LEU A 57 -3.20 -7.84 -4.41
CA LEU A 57 -1.96 -7.98 -3.63
C LEU A 57 -0.81 -8.62 -4.43
N PRO A 58 -1.03 -9.70 -5.21
CA PRO A 58 -0.01 -10.23 -6.11
C PRO A 58 0.45 -9.22 -7.17
N ALA A 59 -0.47 -8.44 -7.75
CA ALA A 59 -0.11 -7.41 -8.74
C ALA A 59 0.77 -6.31 -8.11
N LEU A 60 0.38 -5.78 -6.94
CA LEU A 60 1.19 -4.80 -6.22
C LEU A 60 2.57 -5.35 -5.86
N ARG A 61 2.67 -6.61 -5.42
CA ARG A 61 3.95 -7.25 -5.11
C ARG A 61 4.89 -7.19 -6.31
N SER A 62 4.38 -7.59 -7.48
CA SER A 62 5.13 -7.64 -8.74
C SER A 62 5.57 -6.24 -9.21
N ILE A 63 4.70 -5.24 -9.08
CA ILE A 63 4.90 -3.93 -9.69
C ILE A 63 5.67 -2.96 -8.77
N VAL A 64 5.28 -2.90 -7.49
CA VAL A 64 5.76 -1.86 -6.55
C VAL A 64 6.59 -2.42 -5.40
N GLY A 65 6.47 -3.72 -5.13
CA GLY A 65 7.08 -4.40 -4.00
C GLY A 65 6.30 -4.20 -2.69
N MET A 66 6.22 -5.26 -1.87
CA MET A 66 5.42 -5.25 -0.64
C MET A 66 5.91 -4.27 0.43
N SER A 67 7.13 -3.72 0.33
CA SER A 67 7.63 -2.68 1.24
C SER A 67 6.97 -1.31 1.04
N GLN A 68 6.28 -1.10 -0.08
CA GLN A 68 5.56 0.13 -0.40
C GLN A 68 4.04 0.02 -0.20
N VAL A 69 3.54 -1.15 0.20
CA VAL A 69 2.10 -1.38 0.38
C VAL A 69 1.71 -1.15 1.83
N LEU A 70 0.61 -0.41 2.02
CA LEU A 70 0.06 -0.02 3.30
C LEU A 70 -1.35 -0.58 3.46
N PHE A 71 -1.72 -1.00 4.65
CA PHE A 71 -3.10 -1.34 4.94
C PHE A 71 -3.98 -0.07 5.01
N GLY A 72 -5.13 -0.12 4.34
CA GLY A 72 -6.21 0.86 4.45
C GLY A 72 -7.55 0.14 4.48
N SER A 73 -8.46 0.54 5.37
CA SER A 73 -9.78 -0.09 5.52
C SER A 73 -10.92 0.67 4.83
N ASP A 74 -10.73 1.96 4.53
CA ASP A 74 -11.75 2.87 4.01
C ASP A 74 -12.96 3.11 4.94
N TYR A 75 -12.84 2.81 6.24
CA TYR A 75 -13.87 3.16 7.23
C TYR A 75 -13.93 4.70 7.42
N PRO A 76 -15.12 5.33 7.50
CA PRO A 76 -16.46 4.74 7.64
C PRO A 76 -17.25 4.55 6.34
N TYR A 77 -16.65 4.77 5.17
CA TYR A 77 -17.32 4.54 3.89
C TYR A 77 -17.52 3.05 3.63
N LEU A 78 -16.50 2.23 3.92
CA LEU A 78 -16.66 0.80 4.05
C LEU A 78 -17.36 0.47 5.38
N ARG A 79 -18.44 -0.31 5.28
CA ARG A 79 -19.23 -0.75 6.44
C ARG A 79 -18.34 -1.44 7.47
N ARG A 80 -18.62 -1.21 8.75
CA ARG A 80 -17.75 -1.61 9.88
C ARG A 80 -17.36 -3.08 9.88
N ASP A 81 -18.30 -3.98 9.61
CA ASP A 81 -18.05 -5.43 9.53
C ASP A 81 -17.00 -5.78 8.46
N LEU A 82 -17.10 -5.16 7.29
CA LEU A 82 -16.13 -5.34 6.19
C LEU A 82 -14.77 -4.69 6.52
N ALA A 83 -14.77 -3.51 7.13
CA ALA A 83 -13.55 -2.84 7.56
C ALA A 83 -12.78 -3.62 8.64
N VAL A 84 -13.49 -4.34 9.53
CA VAL A 84 -12.87 -5.24 10.51
C VAL A 84 -12.40 -6.53 9.83
N ALA A 85 -13.22 -7.14 8.98
CA ALA A 85 -12.90 -8.37 8.27
C ALA A 85 -11.68 -8.22 7.36
N CYS A 86 -11.54 -7.09 6.64
CA CYS A 86 -10.41 -6.88 5.72
C CYS A 86 -9.05 -6.94 6.42
N ARG A 87 -8.94 -6.47 7.67
CA ARG A 87 -7.71 -6.60 8.45
C ARG A 87 -7.35 -8.06 8.69
N HIS A 88 -8.34 -8.88 9.08
CA HIS A 88 -8.14 -10.31 9.32
C HIS A 88 -7.83 -11.07 8.03
N GLU A 89 -8.45 -10.69 6.92
CA GLU A 89 -8.20 -11.30 5.60
C GLU A 89 -6.80 -10.96 5.07
N VAL A 90 -6.27 -9.75 5.30
CA VAL A 90 -4.87 -9.43 5.00
C VAL A 90 -3.93 -10.21 5.92
N GLU A 91 -4.27 -10.32 7.21
CA GLU A 91 -3.48 -11.04 8.20
C GLU A 91 -3.28 -12.51 7.83
N THR A 92 -4.34 -13.16 7.34
CA THR A 92 -4.42 -14.59 7.02
C THR A 92 -4.35 -14.90 5.52
N SER A 93 -4.02 -13.91 4.70
CA SER A 93 -3.95 -14.06 3.24
C SER A 93 -2.94 -15.13 2.83
N VAL A 94 -3.35 -16.04 1.94
CA VAL A 94 -2.44 -17.02 1.32
C VAL A 94 -1.44 -16.37 0.35
N GLU A 95 -1.70 -15.15 -0.09
CA GLU A 95 -0.86 -14.39 -1.01
C GLU A 95 0.31 -13.71 -0.31
N LEU A 96 0.32 -13.65 1.03
CA LEU A 96 1.33 -12.98 1.84
C LEU A 96 1.98 -13.98 2.80
N ASN A 97 3.31 -13.95 2.90
CA ASN A 97 3.96 -14.61 4.03
C ASN A 97 3.78 -13.78 5.32
N SER A 98 4.10 -14.36 6.48
CA SER A 98 3.90 -13.70 7.78
C SER A 98 4.65 -12.38 7.93
N SER A 99 5.80 -12.21 7.27
CA SER A 99 6.56 -10.96 7.30
C SER A 99 5.91 -9.87 6.44
N GLU A 100 5.36 -10.24 5.29
CA GLU A 100 4.68 -9.31 4.37
C GLU A 100 3.34 -8.86 4.92
N SER A 101 2.58 -9.79 5.50
CA SER A 101 1.33 -9.50 6.21
C SER A 101 1.57 -8.46 7.31
N ARG A 102 2.59 -8.65 8.16
CA ARG A 102 2.99 -7.68 9.19
C ARG A 102 3.44 -6.34 8.60
N ALA A 103 4.20 -6.37 7.50
CA ALA A 103 4.69 -5.17 6.85
C ALA A 103 3.54 -4.32 6.29
N VAL A 104 2.59 -4.93 5.58
CA VAL A 104 1.40 -4.28 5.04
C VAL A 104 0.52 -3.73 6.17
N LEU A 105 0.25 -4.55 7.20
CA LEU A 105 -0.63 -4.17 8.30
C LEU A 105 -0.06 -3.09 9.22
N SER A 106 1.27 -2.93 9.29
CA SER A 106 1.88 -2.04 10.28
C SER A 106 3.27 -1.52 9.88
N ASP A 107 4.25 -2.38 9.62
CA ASP A 107 5.66 -1.94 9.65
C ASP A 107 5.98 -0.90 8.58
N ASN A 108 5.35 -0.98 7.40
CA ASN A 108 5.53 0.01 6.35
C ASN A 108 4.96 1.39 6.74
N ALA A 109 3.79 1.42 7.39
CA ALA A 109 3.19 2.64 7.89
C ALA A 109 4.05 3.26 9.01
N LEU A 110 4.59 2.44 9.92
CA LEU A 110 5.46 2.91 11.01
C LEU A 110 6.77 3.53 10.50
N LYS A 111 7.33 3.05 9.39
CA LYS A 111 8.46 3.69 8.70
C LYS A 111 8.09 5.07 8.16
N LEU A 112 6.87 5.23 7.65
CA LEU A 112 6.39 6.48 7.05
C LEU A 112 6.00 7.52 8.12
N PHE A 113 5.54 7.07 9.29
CA PHE A 113 5.06 7.91 10.38
C PHE A 113 5.89 7.70 11.67
N PRO A 114 7.16 8.16 11.72
CA PRO A 114 8.07 7.87 12.83
C PRO A 114 7.58 8.39 14.18
N ARG A 115 6.86 9.52 14.21
CA ARG A 115 6.23 10.06 15.43
C ARG A 115 5.16 9.12 16.01
N VAL A 116 4.45 8.37 15.15
CA VAL A 116 3.46 7.37 15.59
C VAL A 116 4.18 6.16 16.15
N ALA A 117 5.25 5.70 15.48
CA ALA A 117 6.08 4.60 15.97
C ALA A 117 6.66 4.89 17.36
N GLU A 118 7.17 6.10 17.59
CA GLU A 118 7.69 6.53 18.89
C GLU A 118 6.60 6.55 19.98
N ARG A 119 5.39 7.03 19.66
CA ARG A 119 4.26 7.03 20.60
C ARG A 119 3.80 5.63 20.98
N ILE A 120 3.83 4.69 20.04
CA ILE A 120 3.51 3.29 20.28
C ILE A 120 4.58 2.66 21.18
N ALA A 121 5.87 2.87 20.86
CA ALA A 121 7.00 2.34 21.63
C ALA A 121 7.03 2.84 23.09
N THR A 122 6.65 4.10 23.31
CA THR A 122 6.58 4.72 24.64
C THR A 122 5.27 4.45 25.39
N GLY A 123 4.33 3.70 24.81
CA GLY A 123 3.05 3.35 25.42
C GLY A 123 2.04 4.50 25.54
N LYS A 124 2.37 5.69 25.05
CA LYS A 124 1.56 6.93 25.18
C LYS A 124 0.38 7.02 24.20
N GLY A 125 0.08 5.95 23.45
CA GLY A 125 -0.92 5.95 22.37
C GLY A 125 -1.93 4.80 22.37
N ARG A 126 -2.00 3.97 23.42
CA ARG A 126 -3.05 2.93 23.49
C ARG A 126 -4.42 3.61 23.67
N ALA A 127 -5.21 3.63 22.60
CA ALA A 127 -6.62 3.98 22.68
C ALA A 127 -7.33 2.99 23.62
N GLN A 128 -8.23 3.51 24.48
CA GLN A 128 -9.13 2.67 25.24
C GLN A 128 -9.88 1.73 24.28
N PRO A 129 -10.06 0.45 24.63
CA PRO A 129 -10.83 -0.46 23.80
C PRO A 129 -12.23 0.14 23.58
N LEU A 130 -12.73 0.06 22.34
CA LEU A 130 -14.10 0.50 22.04
C LEU A 130 -15.04 -0.27 22.98
N ARG A 131 -15.73 0.45 23.86
CA ARG A 131 -16.80 -0.11 24.68
C ARG A 131 -17.88 -0.63 23.72
N THR A 132 -18.14 -1.93 23.80
CA THR A 132 -19.31 -2.58 23.18
C THR A 132 -20.56 -2.22 23.96
#